data_AF-Q2YJD2-F1
#
_entry.id   AF-Q2YJD2-F1
#
_cell.length_a   1.000
_cell.length_b   1.000
_cell.length_c   1.000
_cell.angle_alpha   90.00
_cell.angle_beta   90.00
_cell.angle_gamma   90.00
#
_symmetry.space_group_name_H-M   'P 1'
#
loop_
_entity.id
_entity.type
_entity.pdbx_description
1 polymer ?
#
loop_
_entity_poly.entity_id
_entity_poly.type
_entity_poly.pdbx_seq_one_letter_code
_entity_poly.pdbx_strand_id
1 'polypeptide(L)'
;MTAHTNSPRILVIGTGDTKSDELLFMADVIERAGGSPVMIDVSILGNPPYEPAYSKHDVAEAAGTTVQAIIDSGDEHSAMALMAEGATALVRGLSQRGQVDGMIALGGSLGTDLALDIAAILPLGVPKFIVSTIAYSHLLPPERIAPDLMMILWAGGLYGLNPICRSVLSQACGAVVGAAKLVEKPSAEKPLIGMTSLGSSCLKYMRFLKPELEKRGYDVAIFHATGMGGRAYEAVAAQKGFVAVFDFCIQEVTNAESGSVVTSGPDRMENAGRAGIPQIIAPGAVDMVDMPAWQNVPEQFRDRPYHAHNRLIASITVSPEQRRAVARVVAAKLERAAAPVAFILPTGGVQEWDRNGEPLHEPEALGAFLDEMRGAVSGTITFEEVDAHINAPEFASRALAVFDRWVAEGIVVKGNVA
;
A
#
# COMPACT_ATOMS: atom_id res chain seq x y z
N MET A 1 4.80 -14.48 25.99
CA MET A 1 5.61 -13.25 25.80
C MET A 1 7.03 -13.53 26.26
N THR A 2 7.88 -14.04 25.38
CA THR A 2 9.32 -14.09 25.63
C THR A 2 9.85 -12.67 25.49
N ALA A 3 10.30 -12.07 26.59
CA ALA A 3 10.99 -10.79 26.55
C ALA A 3 12.18 -10.90 25.58
N HIS A 4 12.19 -10.09 24.53
CA HIS A 4 13.38 -9.91 23.72
C HIS A 4 14.47 -9.36 24.63
N THR A 5 15.48 -10.17 24.94
CA THR A 5 16.58 -9.84 25.85
C THR A 5 17.58 -8.86 25.26
N ASN A 6 17.42 -8.48 23.98
CA ASN A 6 18.24 -7.47 23.32
C ASN A 6 17.46 -6.18 23.08
N SER A 7 18.13 -5.05 23.29
CA SER A 7 17.65 -3.73 22.89
C SER A 7 17.38 -3.70 21.38
N PRO A 8 16.18 -3.26 20.93
CA PRO A 8 15.86 -3.22 19.51
C PRO A 8 16.80 -2.25 18.78
N ARG A 9 17.35 -2.66 17.64
CA ARG A 9 18.17 -1.79 16.78
C ARG A 9 17.28 -0.91 15.93
N ILE A 10 17.36 0.39 16.19
CA ILE A 10 16.58 1.41 15.49
C ILE A 10 17.53 2.14 14.54
N LEU A 11 17.28 2.03 13.25
CA LEU A 11 18.03 2.81 12.26
C LEU A 11 17.65 4.29 12.41
N VAL A 12 18.64 5.15 12.59
CA VAL A 12 18.47 6.61 12.65
C VAL A 12 19.08 7.19 11.39
N ILE A 13 18.24 7.63 10.46
CA ILE A 13 18.63 8.01 9.10
C ILE A 13 18.46 9.52 8.92
N GLY A 14 19.52 10.20 8.47
CA GLY A 14 19.45 11.62 8.15
C GLY A 14 20.78 12.20 7.66
N THR A 15 20.75 13.48 7.29
CA THR A 15 21.92 14.24 6.81
C THR A 15 22.71 14.78 7.99
N GLY A 16 23.68 14.01 8.46
CA GLY A 16 24.50 14.34 9.62
C GLY A 16 25.34 15.61 9.48
N ASP A 17 25.64 16.05 8.25
CA ASP A 17 26.35 17.31 7.98
C ASP A 17 25.55 18.58 8.29
N THR A 18 24.23 18.47 8.34
CA THR A 18 23.30 19.60 8.47
C THR A 18 22.37 19.46 9.66
N LYS A 19 22.10 18.24 10.13
CA LYS A 19 21.15 17.91 11.20
C LYS A 19 21.79 17.10 12.34
N SER A 20 23.07 17.30 12.60
CA SER A 20 23.81 16.55 13.62
C SER A 20 23.19 16.64 15.00
N ASP A 21 22.79 17.84 15.42
CA ASP A 21 22.24 18.08 16.76
C ASP A 21 20.94 17.29 16.95
N GLU A 22 20.05 17.35 15.96
CA GLU A 22 18.81 16.61 15.95
C GLU A 22 19.01 15.09 15.98
N LEU A 23 19.91 14.58 15.11
CA LEU A 23 20.18 13.15 15.02
C LEU A 23 20.84 12.60 16.29
N LEU A 24 21.76 13.34 16.90
CA LEU A 24 22.37 12.98 18.18
C LEU A 24 21.34 13.01 19.32
N PHE A 25 20.43 14.00 19.33
CA PHE A 25 19.33 14.04 20.29
C PHE A 25 18.39 12.84 20.13
N MET A 26 18.07 12.45 18.90
CA MET A 26 17.25 11.27 18.63
C MET A 26 17.92 9.99 19.13
N ALA A 27 19.22 9.82 18.84
CA ALA A 27 20.00 8.67 19.31
C ALA A 27 19.97 8.54 20.85
N ASP A 28 20.24 9.64 21.55
CA ASP A 28 20.19 9.72 23.02
C ASP A 28 18.78 9.40 23.59
N VAL A 29 17.71 9.86 22.95
CA VAL A 29 16.33 9.46 23.35
C VAL A 29 16.10 7.96 23.14
N ILE A 30 16.54 7.39 22.01
CA ILE A 30 16.39 5.96 21.70
C ILE A 30 17.13 5.10 22.73
N GLU A 31 18.36 5.47 23.09
CA GLU A 31 19.14 4.78 24.12
C GLU A 31 18.45 4.81 25.48
N ARG A 32 17.97 5.99 25.92
CA ARG A 32 17.21 6.11 27.16
C ARG A 32 15.92 5.30 27.17
N ALA A 33 15.27 5.16 26.02
CA ALA A 33 14.08 4.32 25.86
C ALA A 33 14.41 2.81 25.84
N GLY A 34 15.70 2.44 25.90
CA GLY A 34 16.20 1.08 25.92
C GLY A 34 16.29 0.44 24.53
N GLY A 35 16.35 1.24 23.47
CA GLY A 35 16.74 0.82 22.11
C GLY A 35 18.24 1.01 21.87
N SER A 36 18.71 0.54 20.72
CA SER A 36 20.09 0.74 20.24
C SER A 36 20.03 1.55 18.94
N PRO A 37 20.44 2.82 18.93
CA PRO A 37 20.44 3.61 17.70
C PRO A 37 21.55 3.13 16.76
N VAL A 38 21.23 2.98 15.48
CA VAL A 38 22.17 2.65 14.41
C VAL A 38 22.17 3.82 13.44
N MET A 39 23.18 4.67 13.55
CA MET A 39 23.27 5.91 12.76
C MET A 39 23.64 5.59 11.30
N ILE A 40 22.80 6.02 10.35
CA ILE A 40 23.06 5.95 8.91
C ILE A 40 23.12 7.38 8.38
N ASP A 41 24.30 7.79 7.94
CA ASP A 41 24.51 9.11 7.37
C ASP A 41 24.23 9.11 5.88
N VAL A 42 23.28 9.96 5.46
CA VAL A 42 22.92 10.16 4.05
C VAL A 42 23.31 11.56 3.56
N SER A 43 24.31 12.18 4.19
CA SER A 43 24.90 13.44 3.74
C SER A 43 25.57 13.31 2.38
N ILE A 44 25.58 14.40 1.59
CA ILE A 44 26.26 14.44 0.29
C ILE A 44 27.59 15.21 0.42
N LEU A 45 27.51 16.48 0.84
CA LEU A 45 28.64 17.40 0.80
C LEU A 45 29.54 17.29 2.03
N GLY A 46 28.97 17.47 3.22
CA GLY A 46 29.73 17.51 4.46
C GLY A 46 29.90 16.14 5.11
N ASN A 47 30.59 16.13 6.25
CA ASN A 47 30.65 14.97 7.13
C ASN A 47 30.02 15.35 8.48
N PRO A 48 29.31 14.43 9.15
CA PRO A 48 28.85 14.65 10.51
C PRO A 48 30.01 14.88 11.49
N PRO A 49 29.78 15.57 12.62
CA PRO A 49 30.75 15.72 13.71
C PRO A 49 30.87 14.46 14.60
N TYR A 50 30.33 13.33 14.15
CA TYR A 50 30.32 12.03 14.84
C TYR A 50 30.61 10.90 13.84
N GLU A 51 31.01 9.73 14.33
CA GLU A 51 31.19 8.54 13.48
C GLU A 51 29.87 7.77 13.37
N PRO A 52 29.20 7.74 12.21
CA PRO A 52 28.01 6.94 12.03
C PRO A 52 28.37 5.44 11.93
N ALA A 53 27.39 4.57 12.23
CA ALA A 53 27.57 3.13 12.03
C ALA A 53 27.70 2.77 10.54
N TYR A 54 27.04 3.55 9.68
CA TYR A 54 27.20 3.51 8.22
C TYR A 54 27.32 4.95 7.70
N SER A 55 28.43 5.23 7.05
CA SER A 55 28.75 6.53 6.46
C SER A 55 28.10 6.71 5.09
N LYS A 56 28.11 7.95 4.58
CA LYS A 56 27.72 8.24 3.19
C LYS A 56 28.52 7.45 2.15
N HIS A 57 29.72 7.00 2.47
CA HIS A 57 30.53 6.16 1.58
C HIS A 57 29.98 4.72 1.50
N ASP A 58 29.59 4.14 2.64
CA ASP A 58 28.94 2.83 2.69
C ASP A 58 27.60 2.87 1.93
N VAL A 59 26.86 3.97 2.06
CA VAL A 59 25.61 4.22 1.32
C VAL A 59 25.86 4.29 -0.18
N ALA A 60 26.84 5.08 -0.63
CA ALA A 60 27.17 5.20 -2.05
C ALA A 60 27.68 3.86 -2.64
N GLU A 61 28.50 3.12 -1.88
CA GLU A 61 29.00 1.80 -2.29
C GLU A 61 27.85 0.79 -2.46
N ALA A 62 26.83 0.84 -1.60
CA ALA A 62 25.64 -0.02 -1.73
C ALA A 62 24.83 0.24 -3.01
N ALA A 63 24.93 1.44 -3.60
CA ALA A 63 24.42 1.77 -4.94
C ALA A 63 25.40 1.45 -6.09
N GLY A 64 26.58 0.89 -5.79
CA GLY A 64 27.61 0.64 -6.79
C GLY A 64 28.26 1.91 -7.34
N THR A 65 28.24 3.01 -6.57
CA THR A 65 28.79 4.32 -6.96
C THR A 65 29.71 4.88 -5.87
N THR A 66 30.13 6.14 -6.01
CA THR A 66 30.94 6.85 -5.03
C THR A 66 30.28 8.18 -4.66
N VAL A 67 30.59 8.69 -3.46
CA VAL A 67 30.14 10.03 -3.03
C VAL A 67 30.54 11.11 -4.04
N GLN A 68 31.74 11.01 -4.64
CA GLN A 68 32.18 11.97 -5.65
C GLN A 68 31.30 11.92 -6.90
N ALA A 69 30.96 10.73 -7.41
CA ALA A 69 30.06 10.60 -8.55
C ALA A 69 28.65 11.13 -8.25
N ILE A 70 28.17 10.98 -7.01
CA ILE A 70 26.89 11.56 -6.54
C ILE A 70 26.97 13.09 -6.53
N ILE A 71 28.07 13.67 -6.03
CA ILE A 71 28.31 15.13 -6.08
C ILE A 71 28.35 15.62 -7.53
N ASP A 72 29.02 14.89 -8.42
CA ASP A 72 29.19 15.23 -9.82
C ASP A 72 27.91 15.02 -10.67
N SER A 73 26.83 14.47 -10.09
CA SER A 73 25.54 14.28 -10.77
C SER A 73 24.83 15.59 -11.13
N GLY A 74 25.25 16.71 -10.51
CA GLY A 74 24.96 18.07 -10.97
C GLY A 74 23.92 18.83 -10.16
N ASP A 75 22.87 18.16 -9.68
CA ASP A 75 21.78 18.79 -8.93
C ASP A 75 21.32 17.98 -7.72
N GLU A 76 20.62 18.65 -6.79
CA GLU A 76 20.17 18.07 -5.52
C GLU A 76 19.18 16.91 -5.70
N HIS A 77 18.34 16.95 -6.73
CA HIS A 77 17.38 15.88 -7.00
C HIS A 77 18.12 14.61 -7.46
N SER A 78 19.02 14.73 -8.44
CA SER A 78 19.82 13.61 -8.93
C SER A 78 20.70 13.01 -7.83
N ALA A 79 21.35 13.86 -7.02
CA ALA A 79 22.22 13.41 -5.95
C ALA A 79 21.44 12.68 -4.83
N MET A 80 20.28 13.22 -4.42
CA MET A 80 19.44 12.60 -3.39
C MET A 80 18.79 11.30 -3.87
N ALA A 81 18.43 11.19 -5.15
CA ALA A 81 17.92 9.94 -5.73
C ALA A 81 18.98 8.81 -5.64
N LEU A 82 20.23 9.09 -6.01
CA LEU A 82 21.33 8.11 -5.89
C LEU A 82 21.61 7.73 -4.43
N MET A 83 21.54 8.71 -3.51
CA MET A 83 21.65 8.41 -2.07
C MET A 83 20.49 7.56 -1.57
N ALA A 84 19.28 7.77 -2.08
CA ALA A 84 18.11 6.98 -1.74
C ALA A 84 18.23 5.53 -2.23
N GLU A 85 18.71 5.33 -3.46
CA GLU A 85 19.04 3.99 -3.99
C GLU A 85 20.05 3.27 -3.09
N GLY A 86 21.15 3.95 -2.74
CA GLY A 86 22.20 3.40 -1.88
C GLY A 86 21.71 3.05 -0.49
N ALA A 87 20.96 3.96 0.15
CA ALA A 87 20.44 3.75 1.49
C ALA A 87 19.41 2.62 1.50
N THR A 88 18.57 2.54 0.46
CA THR A 88 17.60 1.46 0.26
C THR A 88 18.30 0.11 0.11
N ALA A 89 19.37 0.03 -0.70
CA ALA A 89 20.15 -1.19 -0.89
C ALA A 89 20.83 -1.64 0.41
N LEU A 90 21.46 -0.71 1.13
CA LEU A 90 22.10 -0.95 2.42
C LEU A 90 21.10 -1.47 3.45
N VAL A 91 19.98 -0.76 3.64
CA VAL A 91 18.95 -1.11 4.63
C VAL A 91 18.27 -2.44 4.27
N ARG A 92 18.06 -2.73 2.99
CA ARG A 92 17.57 -4.04 2.55
C ARG A 92 18.52 -5.16 2.97
N GLY A 93 19.82 -4.99 2.76
CA GLY A 93 20.83 -5.96 3.19
C GLY A 93 20.84 -6.16 4.71
N LEU A 94 20.69 -5.08 5.48
CA LEU A 94 20.56 -5.15 6.94
C LEU A 94 19.29 -5.90 7.35
N SER A 95 18.15 -5.55 6.79
CA SER A 95 16.86 -6.18 7.10
C SER A 95 16.89 -7.69 6.85
N GLN A 96 17.45 -8.13 5.71
CA GLN A 96 17.60 -9.55 5.37
C GLN A 96 18.48 -10.33 6.35
N ARG A 97 19.46 -9.68 6.98
CA ARG A 97 20.31 -10.26 8.03
C ARG A 97 19.67 -10.24 9.42
N GLY A 98 18.40 -9.82 9.53
CA GLY A 98 17.77 -9.56 10.83
C GLY A 98 18.52 -8.45 11.57
N GLN A 99 18.97 -7.43 10.84
CA GLN A 99 19.64 -6.17 11.18
C GLN A 99 18.82 -5.10 11.92
N VAL A 100 17.51 -5.14 11.71
CA VAL A 100 16.63 -3.97 11.76
C VAL A 100 15.39 -4.31 12.55
N ASP A 101 15.21 -3.65 13.69
CA ASP A 101 14.04 -3.82 14.55
C ASP A 101 13.09 -2.61 14.45
N GLY A 102 13.54 -1.52 13.83
CA GLY A 102 12.74 -0.37 13.42
C GLY A 102 13.58 0.65 12.67
N MET A 103 12.93 1.62 12.02
CA MET A 103 13.59 2.79 11.43
C MET A 103 12.93 4.09 11.88
N ILE A 104 13.74 5.13 11.99
CA ILE A 104 13.30 6.51 12.09
C ILE A 104 14.16 7.39 11.19
N ALA A 105 13.51 8.18 10.34
CA ALA A 105 14.16 9.14 9.47
C ALA A 105 13.70 10.56 9.79
N LEU A 106 14.60 11.53 9.62
CA LEU A 106 14.35 12.95 9.82
C LEU A 106 14.65 13.72 8.54
N GLY A 107 13.75 14.60 8.09
CA GLY A 107 14.04 15.41 6.91
C GLY A 107 13.03 16.48 6.53
N GLY A 108 13.48 17.38 5.66
CA GLY A 108 12.60 18.20 4.82
C GLY A 108 11.99 17.37 3.68
N SER A 109 11.62 18.00 2.56
CA SER A 109 11.11 17.28 1.39
C SER A 109 12.09 16.22 0.87
N LEU A 110 13.38 16.55 0.76
CA LEU A 110 14.40 15.63 0.22
C LEU A 110 14.70 14.45 1.13
N GLY A 111 14.86 14.70 2.43
CA GLY A 111 15.05 13.60 3.39
C GLY A 111 13.80 12.72 3.51
N THR A 112 12.61 13.30 3.32
CA THR A 112 11.35 12.54 3.27
C THR A 112 11.29 11.67 2.02
N ASP A 113 11.67 12.21 0.86
CA ASP A 113 11.74 11.49 -0.41
C ASP A 113 12.56 10.20 -0.26
N LEU A 114 13.80 10.32 0.18
CA LEU A 114 14.69 9.19 0.46
C LEU A 114 14.11 8.21 1.49
N ALA A 115 13.49 8.73 2.56
CA ALA A 115 12.97 7.90 3.64
C ALA A 115 11.75 7.05 3.21
N LEU A 116 10.95 7.52 2.24
CA LEU A 116 9.83 6.75 1.70
C LEU A 116 10.33 5.47 1.01
N ASP A 117 11.42 5.55 0.25
CA ASP A 117 11.99 4.39 -0.46
C ASP A 117 12.55 3.36 0.51
N ILE A 118 13.22 3.82 1.57
CA ILE A 118 13.71 2.93 2.64
C ILE A 118 12.52 2.27 3.37
N ALA A 119 11.47 3.03 3.68
CA ALA A 119 10.29 2.49 4.36
C ALA A 119 9.58 1.43 3.50
N ALA A 120 9.48 1.64 2.20
CA ALA A 120 8.79 0.74 1.27
C ALA A 120 9.42 -0.67 1.20
N ILE A 121 10.72 -0.80 1.48
CA ILE A 121 11.43 -2.09 1.38
C ILE A 121 11.43 -2.90 2.67
N LEU A 122 11.03 -2.29 3.79
CA LEU A 122 10.99 -2.95 5.09
C LEU A 122 9.70 -3.77 5.22
N PRO A 123 9.76 -5.00 5.77
CA PRO A 123 8.58 -5.85 5.94
C PRO A 123 7.47 -5.22 6.80
N LEU A 124 6.23 -5.63 6.57
CA LEU A 124 5.09 -5.30 7.43
C LEU A 124 5.38 -5.73 8.88
N GLY A 125 5.13 -4.84 9.84
CA GLY A 125 5.41 -5.10 11.25
C GLY A 125 6.85 -4.77 11.68
N VAL A 126 7.69 -4.26 10.79
CA VAL A 126 8.88 -3.48 11.20
C VAL A 126 8.43 -2.02 11.36
N PRO A 127 8.51 -1.40 12.55
CA PRO A 127 8.10 0.00 12.75
C PRO A 127 8.89 0.96 11.88
N LYS A 128 8.19 1.82 11.14
CA LYS A 128 8.78 2.78 10.20
C LYS A 128 8.27 4.17 10.54
N PHE A 129 9.16 5.04 11.00
CA PHE A 129 8.83 6.41 11.37
C PHE A 129 9.52 7.41 10.45
N ILE A 130 8.77 8.39 9.96
CA ILE A 130 9.34 9.56 9.27
C ILE A 130 8.89 10.83 9.99
N VAL A 131 9.85 11.58 10.51
CA VAL A 131 9.63 12.91 11.05
C VAL A 131 9.93 13.91 9.93
N SER A 132 8.87 14.52 9.39
CA SER A 132 8.93 15.27 8.13
C SER A 132 8.30 16.65 8.25
N THR A 133 8.88 17.65 7.60
CA THR A 133 8.24 18.98 7.46
C THR A 133 7.05 18.98 6.49
N ILE A 134 6.88 17.91 5.71
CA ILE A 134 5.79 17.72 4.74
C ILE A 134 4.95 16.47 5.05
N ALA A 135 4.98 15.98 6.30
CA ALA A 135 4.13 14.86 6.72
C ALA A 135 2.66 15.16 6.39
N TYR A 136 1.94 14.17 5.84
CA TYR A 136 0.53 14.28 5.43
C TYR A 136 0.24 15.29 4.30
N SER A 137 1.26 15.81 3.63
CA SER A 137 1.10 16.74 2.51
C SER A 137 0.60 16.04 1.25
N HIS A 138 -0.16 16.77 0.42
CA HIS A 138 -0.53 16.35 -0.94
C HIS A 138 0.66 16.21 -1.90
N LEU A 139 1.87 16.59 -1.47
CA LEU A 139 3.12 16.33 -2.21
C LEU A 139 3.57 14.88 -2.15
N LEU A 140 3.07 14.09 -1.19
CA LEU A 140 3.44 12.69 -1.02
C LEU A 140 2.60 11.83 -1.97
N PRO A 141 3.22 11.17 -2.97
CA PRO A 141 2.48 10.29 -3.86
C PRO A 141 2.00 9.05 -3.06
N PRO A 142 0.70 8.70 -3.10
CA PRO A 142 0.14 7.57 -2.37
C PRO A 142 0.90 6.26 -2.57
N GLU A 143 1.41 6.02 -3.79
CA GLU A 143 2.14 4.82 -4.17
C GLU A 143 3.51 4.66 -3.48
N ARG A 144 4.08 5.73 -2.93
CA ARG A 144 5.36 5.65 -2.17
C ARG A 144 5.14 5.43 -0.67
N ILE A 145 3.90 5.47 -0.19
CA ILE A 145 3.60 5.30 1.24
C ILE A 145 3.48 3.80 1.55
N ALA A 146 4.38 3.30 2.41
CA ALA A 146 4.32 1.93 2.89
C ALA A 146 3.06 1.69 3.76
N PRO A 147 2.49 0.46 3.78
CA PRO A 147 1.20 0.17 4.41
C PRO A 147 1.07 0.56 5.89
N ASP A 148 2.16 0.41 6.65
CA ASP A 148 2.27 0.62 8.09
C ASP A 148 3.23 1.78 8.43
N LEU A 149 3.45 2.68 7.48
CA LEU A 149 4.27 3.88 7.68
C LEU A 149 3.62 4.83 8.69
N MET A 150 4.38 5.24 9.70
CA MET A 150 3.99 6.26 10.65
C MET A 150 4.76 7.55 10.36
N MET A 151 4.04 8.67 10.25
CA MET A 151 4.66 9.97 10.02
C MET A 151 4.33 10.95 11.15
N ILE A 152 5.24 11.87 11.44
CA ILE A 152 5.01 12.95 12.40
C ILE A 152 5.42 14.26 11.74
N LEU A 153 4.53 15.26 11.79
CA LEU A 153 4.84 16.60 11.29
C LEU A 153 5.89 17.26 12.18
N TRP A 154 7.01 17.62 11.57
CA TRP A 154 8.11 18.29 12.25
C TRP A 154 7.88 19.80 12.37
N ALA A 155 6.92 20.17 13.22
CA ALA A 155 6.54 21.56 13.45
C ALA A 155 7.71 22.37 14.03
N GLY A 156 8.11 23.46 13.35
CA GLY A 156 9.17 24.36 13.82
C GLY A 156 10.59 23.77 13.76
N GLY A 157 10.78 22.68 13.01
CA GLY A 157 12.04 21.93 12.91
C GLY A 157 12.94 22.30 11.73
N LEU A 158 12.74 23.44 11.09
CA LEU A 158 13.48 23.72 9.85
C LEU A 158 15.00 23.70 10.06
N TYR A 159 15.47 24.23 11.19
CA TYR A 159 16.89 24.31 11.53
C TYR A 159 17.09 24.37 13.05
N GLY A 160 17.85 23.41 13.58
CA GLY A 160 18.33 23.40 14.96
C GLY A 160 17.32 22.88 15.99
N LEU A 161 17.86 22.52 17.16
CA LEU A 161 17.07 22.06 18.29
C LEU A 161 16.46 23.22 19.08
N ASN A 162 15.14 23.37 18.97
CA ASN A 162 14.33 24.20 19.87
C ASN A 162 13.37 23.32 20.72
N PRO A 163 12.69 23.87 21.75
CA PRO A 163 11.80 23.08 22.60
C PRO A 163 10.68 22.34 21.85
N ILE A 164 10.16 22.92 20.75
CA ILE A 164 9.13 22.28 19.92
C ILE A 164 9.74 21.08 19.18
N CYS A 165 10.89 21.28 18.54
CA CYS A 165 11.64 20.23 17.87
C CYS A 165 11.97 19.07 18.82
N ARG A 166 12.50 19.34 20.02
CA ARG A 166 12.79 18.33 21.04
C ARG A 166 11.54 17.54 21.47
N SER A 167 10.40 18.21 21.61
CA SER A 167 9.14 17.56 21.96
C SER A 167 8.69 16.59 20.87
N VAL A 168 8.75 17.01 19.60
CA VAL A 168 8.36 16.17 18.46
C VAL A 168 9.31 14.98 18.28
N LEU A 169 10.62 15.24 18.28
CA LEU A 169 11.64 14.20 18.09
C LEU A 169 11.61 13.16 19.23
N SER A 170 11.42 13.60 20.48
CA SER A 170 11.39 12.66 21.61
C SER A 170 10.16 11.76 21.58
N GLN A 171 8.99 12.28 21.20
CA GLN A 171 7.78 11.47 20.98
C GLN A 171 7.99 10.43 19.86
N ALA A 172 8.56 10.84 18.73
CA ALA A 172 8.84 9.93 17.61
C ALA A 172 9.80 8.80 18.01
N CYS A 173 10.89 9.15 18.71
CA CYS A 173 11.89 8.18 19.19
C CYS A 173 11.30 7.21 20.22
N GLY A 174 10.50 7.71 21.17
CA GLY A 174 9.80 6.85 22.13
C GLY A 174 8.81 5.90 21.44
N ALA A 175 8.07 6.40 20.46
CA ALA A 175 7.09 5.62 19.71
C ALA A 175 7.74 4.48 18.89
N VAL A 176 8.84 4.75 18.18
CA VAL A 176 9.52 3.72 17.39
C VAL A 176 10.13 2.63 18.27
N VAL A 177 10.72 2.98 19.43
CA VAL A 177 11.27 1.98 20.38
C VAL A 177 10.14 1.17 21.03
N GLY A 178 9.05 1.83 21.43
CA GLY A 178 7.88 1.15 22.00
C GLY A 178 7.25 0.17 21.02
N ALA A 179 7.05 0.61 19.78
CA ALA A 179 6.55 -0.24 18.69
C ALA A 179 7.50 -1.43 18.44
N ALA A 180 8.82 -1.19 18.37
CA ALA A 180 9.79 -2.26 18.12
C ALA A 180 9.82 -3.33 19.24
N LYS A 181 9.48 -2.96 20.47
CA LYS A 181 9.40 -3.89 21.61
C LYS A 181 8.11 -4.71 21.65
N LEU A 182 7.02 -4.18 21.11
CA LEU A 182 5.66 -4.71 21.33
C LEU A 182 4.97 -5.18 20.05
N VAL A 183 5.54 -4.92 18.87
CA VAL A 183 4.90 -5.26 17.60
C VAL A 183 4.65 -6.76 17.49
N GLU A 184 3.42 -7.10 17.09
CA GLU A 184 3.07 -8.44 16.66
C GLU A 184 3.31 -8.53 15.15
N LYS A 185 4.33 -9.29 14.76
CA LYS A 185 4.62 -9.51 13.34
C LYS A 185 3.59 -10.46 12.74
N PRO A 186 3.23 -10.31 11.45
CA PRO A 186 2.34 -11.25 10.78
C PRO A 186 2.81 -12.69 10.97
N SER A 187 1.91 -13.54 11.47
CA SER A 187 2.16 -14.96 11.69
C SER A 187 2.09 -15.73 10.37
N ALA A 188 2.85 -16.82 10.26
CA ALA A 188 2.79 -17.77 9.16
C ALA A 188 2.03 -19.06 9.53
N GLU A 189 1.30 -19.08 10.66
CA GLU A 189 0.58 -20.27 11.14
C GLU A 189 -0.53 -20.74 10.19
N LYS A 190 -1.24 -19.79 9.57
CA LYS A 190 -2.25 -20.07 8.54
C LYS A 190 -1.91 -19.35 7.24
N PRO A 191 -2.16 -19.98 6.08
CA PRO A 191 -2.03 -19.32 4.80
C PRO A 191 -3.00 -18.12 4.72
N LEU A 192 -2.49 -16.99 4.23
CA LEU A 192 -3.23 -15.72 4.19
C LEU A 192 -3.87 -15.48 2.81
N ILE A 193 -5.15 -15.13 2.82
CA ILE A 193 -5.89 -14.67 1.64
C ILE A 193 -6.05 -13.14 1.72
N GLY A 194 -5.66 -12.45 0.65
CA GLY A 194 -5.92 -11.02 0.50
C GLY A 194 -7.27 -10.79 -0.16
N MET A 195 -8.10 -9.89 0.38
CA MET A 195 -9.40 -9.53 -0.17
C MET A 195 -9.57 -8.02 -0.20
N THR A 196 -10.01 -7.44 -1.30
CA THR A 196 -10.35 -6.00 -1.36
C THR A 196 -11.85 -5.82 -1.17
N SER A 197 -12.28 -4.74 -0.51
CA SER A 197 -13.70 -4.38 -0.37
C SER A 197 -13.87 -2.89 -0.08
N LEU A 198 -15.10 -2.42 -0.16
CA LEU A 198 -15.57 -1.20 0.50
C LEU A 198 -16.26 -1.53 1.82
N GLY A 199 -16.68 -0.49 2.55
CA GLY A 199 -17.55 -0.63 3.71
C GLY A 199 -18.83 -1.42 3.38
N SER A 200 -19.38 -2.10 4.39
CA SER A 200 -20.53 -3.00 4.18
C SER A 200 -21.86 -2.33 3.80
N SER A 201 -21.89 -1.00 3.81
CA SER A 201 -22.96 -0.23 3.19
C SER A 201 -22.91 -0.30 1.66
N CYS A 202 -21.76 -0.62 1.05
CA CYS A 202 -21.56 -0.71 -0.39
C CYS A 202 -21.34 -2.14 -0.86
N LEU A 203 -20.41 -2.89 -0.24
CA LEU A 203 -20.05 -4.26 -0.63
C LEU A 203 -20.19 -5.24 0.54
N LYS A 204 -20.88 -6.37 0.33
CA LYS A 204 -21.32 -7.27 1.42
C LYS A 204 -20.71 -8.67 1.37
N TYR A 205 -20.08 -9.06 0.25
CA TYR A 205 -19.57 -10.42 0.03
C TYR A 205 -18.59 -10.89 1.12
N MET A 206 -17.81 -9.99 1.72
CA MET A 206 -16.83 -10.35 2.74
C MET A 206 -17.49 -10.97 3.98
N ARG A 207 -18.75 -10.62 4.28
CA ARG A 207 -19.52 -11.20 5.38
C ARG A 207 -19.85 -12.68 5.16
N PHE A 208 -19.98 -13.10 3.91
CA PHE A 208 -20.25 -14.49 3.54
C PHE A 208 -18.94 -15.28 3.35
N LEU A 209 -17.92 -14.64 2.77
CA LEU A 209 -16.67 -15.30 2.41
C LEU A 209 -15.72 -15.53 3.59
N LYS A 210 -15.51 -14.52 4.45
CA LYS A 210 -14.52 -14.61 5.53
C LYS A 210 -14.77 -15.79 6.47
N PRO A 211 -16.00 -16.02 7.00
CA PRO A 211 -16.25 -17.16 7.88
C PRO A 211 -16.01 -18.51 7.18
N GLU A 212 -16.32 -18.61 5.89
CA GLU A 212 -16.16 -19.83 5.12
C GLU A 212 -14.68 -20.14 4.80
N LEU A 213 -13.87 -19.11 4.53
CA LEU A 213 -12.42 -19.26 4.35
C LEU A 213 -11.72 -19.59 5.68
N GLU A 214 -12.15 -19.00 6.79
CA GLU A 214 -11.59 -19.30 8.12
C GLU A 214 -11.88 -20.74 8.56
N LYS A 215 -13.09 -21.25 8.31
CA LYS A 215 -13.43 -22.67 8.52
C LYS A 215 -12.55 -23.62 7.72
N ARG A 216 -12.04 -23.18 6.57
CA ARG A 216 -11.11 -23.93 5.71
C ARG A 216 -9.65 -23.81 6.15
N GLY A 217 -9.36 -23.07 7.22
CA GLY A 217 -8.02 -22.95 7.80
C GLY A 217 -7.16 -21.83 7.20
N TYR A 218 -7.77 -20.81 6.61
CA TYR A 218 -7.07 -19.63 6.10
C TYR A 218 -7.29 -18.44 7.03
N ASP A 219 -6.32 -17.53 7.09
CA ASP A 219 -6.56 -16.17 7.55
C ASP A 219 -6.98 -15.30 6.37
N VAL A 220 -7.80 -14.28 6.62
CA VAL A 220 -8.30 -13.37 5.59
C VAL A 220 -8.05 -11.93 5.99
N ALA A 221 -7.19 -11.24 5.23
CA ALA A 221 -6.94 -9.81 5.35
C ALA A 221 -7.81 -9.05 4.34
N ILE A 222 -8.69 -8.19 4.85
CA ILE A 222 -9.59 -7.38 4.03
C ILE A 222 -9.06 -5.95 3.96
N PHE A 223 -8.84 -5.45 2.74
CA PHE A 223 -8.28 -4.14 2.46
C PHE A 223 -9.36 -3.20 1.92
N HIS A 224 -9.42 -1.99 2.48
CA HIS A 224 -10.38 -0.98 2.06
C HIS A 224 -9.91 -0.28 0.77
N ALA A 225 -10.62 -0.47 -0.33
CA ALA A 225 -10.20 -0.01 -1.66
C ALA A 225 -10.46 1.51 -1.89
N THR A 226 -9.91 2.35 -1.01
CA THR A 226 -9.98 3.83 -1.09
C THR A 226 -8.61 4.45 -1.37
N GLY A 227 -7.87 3.89 -2.33
CA GLY A 227 -6.52 4.28 -2.70
C GLY A 227 -5.46 3.59 -1.83
N MET A 228 -5.34 4.03 -0.57
CA MET A 228 -4.28 3.55 0.33
C MET A 228 -4.43 2.09 0.74
N GLY A 229 -5.66 1.58 0.89
CA GLY A 229 -5.85 0.16 1.22
C GLY A 229 -5.57 -0.75 0.02
N GLY A 230 -5.93 -0.36 -1.21
CA GLY A 230 -5.48 -1.04 -2.41
C GLY A 230 -3.96 -0.99 -2.57
N ARG A 231 -3.31 0.14 -2.25
CA ARG A 231 -1.85 0.22 -2.27
C ARG A 231 -1.22 -0.74 -1.27
N ALA A 232 -1.79 -0.82 -0.07
CA ALA A 232 -1.35 -1.77 0.94
C ALA A 232 -1.50 -3.22 0.49
N TYR A 233 -2.64 -3.55 -0.13
CA TYR A 233 -2.90 -4.85 -0.72
C TYR A 233 -1.86 -5.22 -1.79
N GLU A 234 -1.58 -4.32 -2.73
CA GLU A 234 -0.59 -4.54 -3.79
C GLU A 234 0.84 -4.71 -3.24
N ALA A 235 1.20 -3.95 -2.19
CA ALA A 235 2.51 -4.05 -1.55
C ALA A 235 2.71 -5.42 -0.87
N VAL A 236 1.69 -5.94 -0.19
CA VAL A 236 1.75 -7.29 0.41
C VAL A 236 1.79 -8.37 -0.68
N ALA A 237 1.03 -8.20 -1.77
CA ALA A 237 1.06 -9.12 -2.91
C ALA A 237 2.45 -9.17 -3.57
N ALA A 238 3.10 -8.02 -3.80
CA ALA A 238 4.45 -7.94 -4.36
C ALA A 238 5.50 -8.67 -3.52
N GLN A 239 5.29 -8.76 -2.21
CA GLN A 239 6.15 -9.48 -1.27
C GLN A 239 5.75 -10.96 -1.09
N LYS A 240 4.86 -11.50 -1.93
CA LYS A 240 4.35 -12.88 -1.85
C LYS A 240 3.64 -13.20 -0.53
N GLY A 241 2.98 -12.19 0.06
CA GLY A 241 2.31 -12.33 1.36
C GLY A 241 0.98 -13.08 1.33
N PHE A 242 0.44 -13.41 0.15
CA PHE A 242 -0.83 -14.12 0.00
C PHE A 242 -0.66 -15.45 -0.73
N VAL A 243 -1.49 -16.43 -0.40
CA VAL A 243 -1.57 -17.70 -1.15
C VAL A 243 -2.59 -17.67 -2.29
N ALA A 244 -3.56 -16.75 -2.21
CA ALA A 244 -4.56 -16.45 -3.21
C ALA A 244 -5.17 -15.09 -2.89
N VAL A 245 -5.80 -14.46 -3.89
CA VAL A 245 -6.48 -13.19 -3.68
C VAL A 245 -7.91 -13.17 -4.22
N PHE A 246 -8.76 -12.43 -3.51
CA PHE A 246 -10.17 -12.16 -3.81
C PHE A 246 -10.31 -10.65 -4.05
N ASP A 247 -9.91 -10.21 -5.23
CA ASP A 247 -9.87 -8.79 -5.60
C ASP A 247 -11.20 -8.37 -6.23
N PHE A 248 -12.20 -8.24 -5.36
CA PHE A 248 -13.59 -7.98 -5.75
C PHE A 248 -13.97 -6.51 -5.72
N CYS A 249 -13.06 -5.60 -5.37
CA CYS A 249 -13.30 -4.17 -5.37
C CYS A 249 -12.20 -3.46 -6.15
N ILE A 250 -12.43 -3.31 -7.45
CA ILE A 250 -11.46 -2.78 -8.41
C ILE A 250 -11.73 -1.31 -8.78
N GLN A 251 -12.56 -0.61 -8.00
CA GLN A 251 -12.88 0.80 -8.20
C GLN A 251 -11.64 1.70 -8.33
N GLU A 252 -10.53 1.36 -7.67
CA GLU A 252 -9.29 2.13 -7.74
C GLU A 252 -8.69 2.18 -9.16
N VAL A 253 -9.05 1.24 -10.04
CA VAL A 253 -8.73 1.32 -11.48
C VAL A 253 -9.55 2.43 -12.14
N THR A 254 -10.85 2.49 -11.89
CA THR A 254 -11.73 3.57 -12.39
C THR A 254 -11.27 4.93 -11.87
N ASN A 255 -10.86 5.00 -10.60
CA ASN A 255 -10.29 6.21 -10.00
C ASN A 255 -9.04 6.67 -10.77
N ALA A 256 -8.10 5.77 -11.05
CA ALA A 256 -6.87 6.08 -11.76
C ALA A 256 -7.14 6.56 -13.20
N GLU A 257 -7.97 5.84 -13.96
CA GLU A 257 -8.35 6.21 -15.33
C GLU A 257 -9.10 7.55 -15.40
N SER A 258 -9.70 7.98 -14.28
CA SER A 258 -10.43 9.23 -14.14
C SER A 258 -9.62 10.38 -13.56
N GLY A 259 -8.34 10.15 -13.25
CA GLY A 259 -7.45 11.16 -12.67
C GLY A 259 -7.75 11.51 -11.20
N SER A 260 -8.39 10.60 -10.46
CA SER A 260 -8.65 10.80 -9.03
C SER A 260 -7.40 10.56 -8.19
N VAL A 261 -7.28 11.35 -7.11
CA VAL A 261 -6.26 11.16 -6.06
C VAL A 261 -6.51 9.93 -5.19
N VAL A 262 -7.71 9.32 -5.26
CA VAL A 262 -8.06 8.08 -4.54
C VAL A 262 -7.55 6.88 -5.34
N THR A 263 -6.24 6.80 -5.52
CA THR A 263 -5.57 5.79 -6.35
C THR A 263 -4.62 4.92 -5.52
N SER A 264 -4.41 3.69 -5.98
CA SER A 264 -3.45 2.74 -5.41
C SER A 264 -2.12 2.68 -6.16
N GLY A 265 -1.94 3.57 -7.14
CA GLY A 265 -0.78 3.57 -8.03
C GLY A 265 -1.01 2.78 -9.33
N PRO A 266 -0.06 2.87 -10.26
CA PRO A 266 -0.21 2.34 -11.62
C PRO A 266 -0.25 0.80 -11.70
N ASP A 267 0.27 0.12 -10.67
CA ASP A 267 0.38 -1.33 -10.56
C ASP A 267 -0.86 -2.01 -9.94
N ARG A 268 -1.94 -1.25 -9.68
CA ARG A 268 -3.22 -1.83 -9.21
C ARG A 268 -3.69 -2.97 -10.12
N MET A 269 -4.05 -4.09 -9.49
CA MET A 269 -4.40 -5.41 -10.04
C MET A 269 -3.26 -6.23 -10.66
N GLU A 270 -2.01 -5.79 -10.58
CA GLU A 270 -0.91 -6.45 -11.30
C GLU A 270 0.04 -7.25 -10.39
N ASN A 271 0.23 -6.87 -9.12
CA ASN A 271 1.33 -7.44 -8.34
C ASN A 271 1.07 -8.90 -7.90
N ALA A 272 -0.18 -9.27 -7.62
CA ALA A 272 -0.51 -10.67 -7.31
C ALA A 272 -0.21 -11.59 -8.52
N GLY A 273 -0.67 -11.22 -9.72
CA GLY A 273 -0.37 -11.95 -10.94
C GLY A 273 1.13 -12.03 -11.25
N ARG A 274 1.88 -10.94 -11.10
CA ARG A 274 3.35 -10.92 -11.26
C ARG A 274 4.07 -11.79 -10.24
N ALA A 275 3.56 -11.86 -9.01
CA ALA A 275 4.13 -12.65 -7.92
C ALA A 275 3.83 -14.15 -8.03
N GLY A 276 2.99 -14.56 -9.01
CA GLY A 276 2.57 -15.95 -9.18
C GLY A 276 1.43 -16.36 -8.25
N ILE A 277 0.66 -15.39 -7.72
CA ILE A 277 -0.45 -15.64 -6.79
C ILE A 277 -1.75 -15.80 -7.59
N PRO A 278 -2.52 -16.90 -7.42
CA PRO A 278 -3.82 -17.08 -8.07
C PRO A 278 -4.84 -15.99 -7.68
N GLN A 279 -5.60 -15.49 -8.66
CA GLN A 279 -6.45 -14.31 -8.48
C GLN A 279 -7.91 -14.55 -8.89
N ILE A 280 -8.84 -14.43 -7.93
CA ILE A 280 -10.28 -14.36 -8.21
C ILE A 280 -10.68 -12.90 -8.17
N ILE A 281 -11.25 -12.40 -9.27
CA ILE A 281 -11.49 -10.98 -9.51
C ILE A 281 -12.98 -10.74 -9.77
N ALA A 282 -13.50 -9.59 -9.35
CA ALA A 282 -14.86 -9.15 -9.68
C ALA A 282 -14.94 -7.62 -9.78
N PRO A 283 -15.93 -7.08 -10.53
CA PRO A 283 -15.98 -5.65 -10.88
C PRO A 283 -16.60 -4.76 -9.79
N GLY A 284 -16.43 -5.08 -8.50
CA GLY A 284 -17.12 -4.34 -7.44
C GLY A 284 -16.77 -2.86 -7.44
N ALA A 285 -17.83 -2.04 -7.40
CA ALA A 285 -17.80 -0.58 -7.44
C ALA A 285 -17.02 0.06 -8.62
N VAL A 286 -16.73 -0.70 -9.68
CA VAL A 286 -16.01 -0.21 -10.86
C VAL A 286 -16.75 0.90 -11.61
N ASP A 287 -18.03 1.09 -11.32
CA ASP A 287 -18.92 2.07 -11.91
C ASP A 287 -18.75 3.49 -11.34
N MET A 288 -17.95 3.67 -10.30
CA MET A 288 -17.78 4.94 -9.60
C MET A 288 -16.33 5.44 -9.59
N VAL A 289 -16.20 6.75 -9.41
CA VAL A 289 -14.94 7.44 -9.10
C VAL A 289 -15.09 8.07 -7.73
N ASP A 290 -14.19 7.73 -6.82
CA ASP A 290 -14.07 8.41 -5.53
C ASP A 290 -13.25 9.68 -5.68
N MET A 291 -13.61 10.74 -4.97
CA MET A 291 -12.92 12.02 -5.00
C MET A 291 -12.98 12.75 -3.67
N PRO A 292 -12.09 13.73 -3.42
CA PRO A 292 -12.12 14.53 -2.20
C PRO A 292 -13.38 15.38 -2.13
N ALA A 293 -14.25 15.10 -1.16
CA ALA A 293 -15.55 15.80 -1.03
C ALA A 293 -15.42 17.29 -0.67
N TRP A 294 -14.23 17.72 -0.23
CA TRP A 294 -13.93 19.12 0.09
C TRP A 294 -13.45 19.93 -1.12
N GLN A 295 -13.24 19.29 -2.27
CA GLN A 295 -12.90 19.94 -3.54
C GLN A 295 -14.14 20.07 -4.44
N ASN A 296 -14.05 20.94 -5.45
CA ASN A 296 -15.09 21.05 -6.46
C ASN A 296 -15.15 19.79 -7.32
N VAL A 297 -16.35 19.41 -7.76
CA VAL A 297 -16.56 18.34 -8.73
C VAL A 297 -15.89 18.71 -10.06
N PRO A 298 -15.01 17.85 -10.63
CA PRO A 298 -14.42 18.08 -11.94
C PRO A 298 -15.48 18.21 -13.04
N GLU A 299 -15.20 19.02 -14.06
CA GLU A 299 -16.17 19.33 -15.12
C GLU A 299 -16.71 18.10 -15.83
N GLN A 300 -15.85 17.10 -16.07
CA GLN A 300 -16.21 15.83 -16.71
C GLN A 300 -17.29 15.02 -15.95
N PHE A 301 -17.56 15.37 -14.68
CA PHE A 301 -18.48 14.67 -13.79
C PHE A 301 -19.70 15.51 -13.37
N ARG A 302 -19.82 16.75 -13.87
CA ARG A 302 -20.81 17.73 -13.39
C ARG A 302 -22.25 17.22 -13.35
N ASP A 303 -22.66 16.49 -14.38
CA ASP A 303 -24.04 16.01 -14.56
C ASP A 303 -24.23 14.53 -14.19
N ARG A 304 -23.22 13.93 -13.55
CA ARG A 304 -23.25 12.52 -13.15
C ARG A 304 -23.82 12.35 -11.74
N PRO A 305 -24.53 11.25 -11.44
CA PRO A 305 -24.98 10.93 -10.10
C PRO A 305 -23.85 11.04 -9.06
N TYR A 306 -24.05 11.90 -8.06
CA TYR A 306 -23.09 12.21 -7.00
C TYR A 306 -23.59 11.70 -5.65
N HIS A 307 -22.70 11.04 -4.90
CA HIS A 307 -22.95 10.58 -3.54
C HIS A 307 -21.86 11.07 -2.60
N ALA A 308 -22.16 12.05 -1.74
CA ALA A 308 -21.27 12.42 -0.64
C ALA A 308 -21.35 11.38 0.47
N HIS A 309 -20.31 10.56 0.63
CA HIS A 309 -20.24 9.59 1.71
C HIS A 309 -19.95 10.28 3.05
N ASN A 310 -18.97 11.19 3.08
CA ASN A 310 -18.68 12.06 4.22
C ASN A 310 -17.94 13.34 3.78
N ARG A 311 -17.45 14.13 4.72
CA ARG A 311 -16.73 15.41 4.44
C ARG A 311 -15.37 15.24 3.74
N LEU A 312 -14.85 14.02 3.67
CA LEU A 312 -13.55 13.70 3.07
C LEU A 312 -13.69 13.03 1.71
N ILE A 313 -14.71 12.20 1.50
CA ILE A 313 -14.85 11.37 0.30
C ILE A 313 -16.29 11.39 -0.25
N ALA A 314 -16.38 11.50 -1.57
CA ALA A 314 -17.60 11.39 -2.35
C ALA A 314 -17.37 10.50 -3.57
N SER A 315 -18.42 9.88 -4.07
CA SER A 315 -18.38 8.98 -5.22
C SER A 315 -19.27 9.53 -6.34
N ILE A 316 -18.82 9.40 -7.59
CA ILE A 316 -19.56 9.82 -8.78
C ILE A 316 -19.55 8.70 -9.82
N THR A 317 -20.67 8.43 -10.47
CA THR A 317 -20.68 7.39 -11.50
C THR A 317 -20.00 7.82 -12.80
N VAL A 318 -19.34 6.88 -13.46
CA VAL A 318 -18.75 7.08 -14.80
C VAL A 318 -19.73 6.70 -15.90
N SER A 319 -19.60 7.37 -17.05
CA SER A 319 -20.42 7.17 -18.25
C SER A 319 -20.29 5.75 -18.83
N PRO A 320 -21.25 5.28 -19.65
CA PRO A 320 -21.13 4.01 -20.38
C PRO A 320 -19.81 3.87 -21.14
N GLU A 321 -19.34 4.93 -21.81
CA GLU A 321 -18.10 4.95 -22.58
C GLU A 321 -16.88 4.78 -21.68
N GLN A 322 -16.85 5.46 -20.53
CA GLN A 322 -15.80 5.31 -19.53
C GLN A 322 -15.80 3.91 -18.91
N ARG A 323 -16.97 3.32 -18.63
CA ARG A 323 -17.07 1.94 -18.14
C ARG A 323 -16.50 0.93 -19.15
N ARG A 324 -16.76 1.12 -20.46
CA ARG A 324 -16.11 0.31 -21.51
C ARG A 324 -14.59 0.50 -21.55
N ALA A 325 -14.11 1.74 -21.40
CA ALA A 325 -12.69 2.00 -21.35
C ALA A 325 -12.02 1.28 -20.16
N VAL A 326 -12.61 1.36 -18.97
CA VAL A 326 -12.12 0.66 -17.78
C VAL A 326 -12.18 -0.86 -17.96
N ALA A 327 -13.24 -1.42 -18.53
CA ALA A 327 -13.33 -2.86 -18.84
C ALA A 327 -12.14 -3.35 -19.68
N ARG A 328 -11.73 -2.58 -20.71
CA ARG A 328 -10.55 -2.90 -21.53
C ARG A 328 -9.25 -2.81 -20.73
N VAL A 329 -9.11 -1.82 -19.85
CA VAL A 329 -7.94 -1.69 -18.95
C VAL A 329 -7.85 -2.88 -18.00
N VAL A 330 -8.98 -3.26 -17.39
CA VAL A 330 -9.07 -4.44 -16.50
C VAL A 330 -8.66 -5.70 -17.25
N ALA A 331 -9.24 -5.97 -18.41
CA ALA A 331 -8.89 -7.14 -19.22
C ALA A 331 -7.38 -7.18 -19.56
N ALA A 332 -6.83 -6.06 -20.04
CA ALA A 332 -5.42 -5.96 -20.39
C ALA A 332 -4.47 -6.18 -19.18
N LYS A 333 -4.88 -5.78 -17.97
CA LYS A 333 -4.12 -6.05 -16.73
C LYS A 333 -4.16 -7.53 -16.38
N LEU A 334 -5.33 -8.17 -16.47
CA LEU A 334 -5.49 -9.60 -16.15
C LEU A 334 -4.70 -10.51 -17.11
N GLU A 335 -4.58 -10.14 -18.39
CA GLU A 335 -3.81 -10.89 -19.39
C GLU A 335 -2.30 -10.97 -19.09
N ARG A 336 -1.78 -10.05 -18.28
CA ARG A 336 -0.36 -10.02 -17.89
C ARG A 336 -0.05 -10.90 -16.68
N ALA A 337 -1.07 -11.51 -16.06
CA ALA A 337 -0.87 -12.34 -14.89
C ALA A 337 -0.07 -13.61 -15.23
N ALA A 338 0.90 -13.96 -14.40
CA ALA A 338 1.70 -15.18 -14.52
C ALA A 338 1.10 -16.37 -13.73
N ALA A 339 -0.09 -16.19 -13.14
CA ALA A 339 -0.80 -17.18 -12.34
C ALA A 339 -2.26 -17.31 -12.79
N PRO A 340 -2.95 -18.41 -12.42
CA PRO A 340 -4.36 -18.59 -12.75
C PRO A 340 -5.23 -17.41 -12.32
N VAL A 341 -6.09 -16.96 -13.23
CA VAL A 341 -7.05 -15.87 -13.01
C VAL A 341 -8.46 -16.41 -13.26
N ALA A 342 -9.37 -16.09 -12.35
CA ALA A 342 -10.80 -16.22 -12.57
C ALA A 342 -11.46 -14.85 -12.44
N PHE A 343 -12.22 -14.44 -13.46
CA PHE A 343 -13.03 -13.23 -13.43
C PHE A 343 -14.51 -13.62 -13.28
N ILE A 344 -15.12 -13.20 -12.18
CA ILE A 344 -16.53 -13.46 -11.86
C ILE A 344 -17.32 -12.19 -12.17
N LEU A 345 -18.22 -12.27 -13.15
CA LEU A 345 -19.03 -11.15 -13.61
C LEU A 345 -20.46 -11.25 -13.06
N PRO A 346 -20.83 -10.47 -12.02
CA PRO A 346 -22.20 -10.35 -11.54
C PRO A 346 -23.00 -9.48 -12.51
N THR A 347 -24.06 -10.00 -13.10
CA THR A 347 -24.89 -9.28 -14.07
C THR A 347 -25.98 -8.42 -13.41
N GLY A 348 -26.29 -8.65 -12.14
CA GLY A 348 -27.37 -7.99 -11.40
C GLY A 348 -26.98 -6.74 -10.62
N GLY A 349 -25.75 -6.24 -10.81
CA GLY A 349 -25.25 -5.01 -10.20
C GLY A 349 -23.92 -5.18 -9.45
N VAL A 350 -23.10 -4.13 -9.46
CA VAL A 350 -21.69 -4.18 -8.99
C VAL A 350 -21.43 -3.48 -7.66
N GLN A 351 -22.43 -2.82 -7.07
CA GLN A 351 -22.36 -2.20 -5.74
C GLN A 351 -23.78 -1.88 -5.22
N GLU A 352 -23.95 -1.62 -3.92
CA GLU A 352 -25.28 -1.55 -3.27
C GLU A 352 -26.28 -0.56 -3.90
N TRP A 353 -25.81 0.57 -4.39
CA TRP A 353 -26.59 1.61 -5.06
C TRP A 353 -26.79 1.37 -6.56
N ASP A 354 -26.26 0.28 -7.12
CA ASP A 354 -26.55 -0.20 -8.48
C ASP A 354 -27.72 -1.19 -8.45
N ARG A 355 -28.83 -0.74 -7.86
CA ARG A 355 -30.08 -1.50 -7.74
C ARG A 355 -31.24 -0.67 -8.23
N ASN A 356 -32.27 -1.35 -8.76
CA ASN A 356 -33.50 -0.66 -9.16
C ASN A 356 -34.06 0.22 -8.02
N GLY A 357 -34.21 1.52 -8.29
CA GLY A 357 -34.68 2.53 -7.34
C GLY A 357 -33.59 3.27 -6.57
N GLU A 358 -32.32 2.83 -6.64
CA GLU A 358 -31.20 3.50 -5.98
C GLU A 358 -30.59 4.63 -6.84
N PRO A 359 -29.96 5.64 -6.21
CA PRO A 359 -29.51 6.85 -6.93
C PRO A 359 -28.43 6.63 -8.00
N LEU A 360 -27.64 5.56 -7.90
CA LEU A 360 -26.51 5.28 -8.79
C LEU A 360 -26.83 4.18 -9.81
N HIS A 361 -28.09 3.74 -9.90
CA HIS A 361 -28.50 2.66 -10.78
C HIS A 361 -28.66 3.14 -12.21
N GLU A 362 -27.73 2.70 -13.06
CA GLU A 362 -27.66 3.05 -14.47
C GLU A 362 -27.58 1.77 -15.31
N PRO A 363 -28.73 1.09 -15.60
CA PRO A 363 -28.74 -0.23 -16.22
C PRO A 363 -28.11 -0.26 -17.62
N GLU A 364 -28.24 0.82 -18.40
CA GLU A 364 -27.58 0.94 -19.70
C GLU A 364 -26.05 1.03 -19.57
N ALA A 365 -25.56 1.74 -18.55
CA ALA A 365 -24.14 1.88 -18.27
C ALA A 365 -23.55 0.57 -17.71
N LEU A 366 -24.29 -0.14 -16.85
CA LEU A 366 -23.94 -1.49 -16.42
C LEU A 366 -23.87 -2.43 -17.63
N GLY A 367 -24.90 -2.46 -18.48
CA GLY A 367 -24.91 -3.26 -19.71
C GLY A 367 -23.70 -3.00 -20.61
N ALA A 368 -23.30 -1.73 -20.75
CA ALA A 368 -22.10 -1.36 -21.51
C ALA A 368 -20.82 -1.99 -20.94
N PHE A 369 -20.66 -2.01 -19.60
CA PHE A 369 -19.54 -2.68 -18.95
C PHE A 369 -19.57 -4.20 -19.17
N LEU A 370 -20.72 -4.84 -18.95
CA LEU A 370 -20.88 -6.28 -19.07
C LEU A 370 -20.55 -6.76 -20.49
N ASP A 371 -21.09 -6.09 -21.51
CA ASP A 371 -20.87 -6.42 -22.91
C ASP A 371 -19.40 -6.26 -23.31
N GLU A 372 -18.73 -5.21 -22.81
CA GLU A 372 -17.32 -5.01 -23.07
C GLU A 372 -16.47 -6.10 -22.42
N MET A 373 -16.73 -6.46 -21.16
CA MET A 373 -15.99 -7.51 -20.47
C MET A 373 -16.11 -8.88 -21.17
N ARG A 374 -17.30 -9.22 -21.70
CA ARG A 374 -17.50 -10.44 -22.50
C ARG A 374 -16.63 -10.49 -23.74
N GLY A 375 -16.39 -9.35 -24.38
CA GLY A 375 -15.55 -9.25 -25.57
C GLY A 375 -14.05 -9.11 -25.28
N ALA A 376 -13.70 -8.50 -24.15
CA ALA A 376 -12.33 -8.13 -23.81
C ALA A 376 -11.56 -9.23 -23.07
N VAL A 377 -12.23 -10.09 -22.31
CA VAL A 377 -11.56 -11.17 -21.57
C VAL A 377 -11.14 -12.29 -22.52
N SER A 378 -9.85 -12.59 -22.56
CA SER A 378 -9.28 -13.67 -23.39
C SER A 378 -9.53 -15.06 -22.81
N GLY A 379 -9.38 -16.09 -23.67
CA GLY A 379 -9.62 -17.49 -23.31
C GLY A 379 -8.64 -18.09 -22.30
N THR A 380 -7.58 -17.38 -21.90
CA THR A 380 -6.66 -17.82 -20.84
C THR A 380 -7.17 -17.51 -19.43
N ILE A 381 -8.19 -16.65 -19.30
CA ILE A 381 -8.82 -16.29 -18.04
C ILE A 381 -10.09 -17.13 -17.87
N THR A 382 -10.29 -17.72 -16.68
CA THR A 382 -11.56 -18.38 -16.36
C THR A 382 -12.63 -17.31 -16.20
N PHE A 383 -13.58 -17.23 -17.12
CA PHE A 383 -14.66 -16.23 -17.08
C PHE A 383 -15.98 -16.89 -16.63
N GLU A 384 -16.54 -16.42 -15.52
CA GLU A 384 -17.76 -16.98 -14.92
C GLU A 384 -18.81 -15.87 -14.76
N GLU A 385 -19.89 -15.94 -15.53
CA GLU A 385 -21.05 -15.08 -15.31
C GLU A 385 -21.92 -15.61 -14.18
N VAL A 386 -22.44 -14.70 -13.36
CA VAL A 386 -23.37 -14.99 -12.26
C VAL A 386 -24.58 -14.09 -12.43
N ASP A 387 -25.76 -14.71 -12.62
CA ASP A 387 -27.04 -14.01 -12.68
C ASP A 387 -27.50 -13.56 -11.29
N ALA A 388 -26.70 -12.69 -10.68
CA ALA A 388 -26.94 -12.12 -9.37
C ALA A 388 -26.20 -10.79 -9.23
N HIS A 389 -26.61 -10.02 -8.22
CA HIS A 389 -25.87 -8.85 -7.77
C HIS A 389 -24.63 -9.27 -6.98
N ILE A 390 -23.54 -8.50 -7.02
CA ILE A 390 -22.31 -8.78 -6.26
C ILE A 390 -22.51 -8.97 -4.73
N ASN A 391 -23.58 -8.39 -4.18
CA ASN A 391 -23.92 -8.45 -2.76
C ASN A 391 -24.84 -9.63 -2.42
N ALA A 392 -25.26 -10.41 -3.41
CA ALA A 392 -26.08 -11.58 -3.23
C ALA A 392 -25.24 -12.78 -2.74
N PRO A 393 -25.74 -13.64 -1.85
CA PRO A 393 -25.02 -14.84 -1.40
C PRO A 393 -24.53 -15.74 -2.55
N GLU A 394 -25.28 -15.80 -3.65
CA GLU A 394 -24.97 -16.59 -4.85
C GLU A 394 -23.62 -16.20 -5.47
N PHE A 395 -23.28 -14.91 -5.46
CA PHE A 395 -21.98 -14.43 -5.91
C PHE A 395 -20.85 -14.97 -5.02
N ALA A 396 -21.00 -14.88 -3.71
CA ALA A 396 -20.03 -15.41 -2.76
C ALA A 396 -19.90 -16.93 -2.85
N SER A 397 -21.00 -17.65 -3.03
CA SER A 397 -21.00 -19.10 -3.27
C SER A 397 -20.24 -19.47 -4.54
N ARG A 398 -20.40 -18.70 -5.63
CA ARG A 398 -19.64 -18.94 -6.86
C ARG A 398 -18.14 -18.72 -6.66
N ALA A 399 -17.76 -17.64 -5.98
CA ALA A 399 -16.36 -17.38 -5.64
C ALA A 399 -15.73 -18.52 -4.82
N LEU A 400 -16.43 -19.03 -3.82
CA LEU A 400 -15.98 -20.19 -3.04
C LEU A 400 -15.86 -21.46 -3.90
N ALA A 401 -16.79 -21.70 -4.82
CA ALA A 401 -16.71 -22.87 -5.70
C ALA A 401 -15.47 -22.82 -6.62
N VAL A 402 -15.13 -21.64 -7.15
CA VAL A 402 -13.89 -21.44 -7.91
C VAL A 402 -12.67 -21.71 -7.03
N PHE A 403 -12.65 -21.14 -5.82
CA PHE A 403 -11.56 -21.31 -4.87
C PHE A 403 -11.36 -22.76 -4.43
N ASP A 404 -12.44 -23.45 -4.04
CA ASP A 404 -12.40 -24.84 -3.59
C ASP A 404 -11.89 -25.78 -4.70
N ARG A 405 -12.24 -25.49 -5.96
CA ARG A 405 -11.69 -26.19 -7.14
C ARG A 405 -10.18 -25.96 -7.26
N TRP A 406 -9.70 -24.74 -7.13
CA TRP A 406 -8.26 -24.44 -7.15
C TRP A 406 -7.48 -25.11 -6.02
N VAL A 407 -8.08 -25.24 -4.83
CA VAL A 407 -7.47 -26.01 -3.72
C VAL A 407 -7.41 -27.49 -4.07
N ALA A 408 -8.47 -28.07 -4.64
CA ALA A 408 -8.49 -29.48 -5.05
C ALA A 408 -7.50 -29.80 -6.18
N GLU A 409 -7.27 -28.85 -7.08
CA GLU A 409 -6.29 -28.94 -8.18
C GLU A 409 -4.85 -28.65 -7.74
N GLY A 410 -4.64 -28.22 -6.48
CA GLY A 410 -3.32 -27.88 -5.93
C GLY A 410 -2.77 -26.54 -6.42
N ILE A 411 -3.60 -25.69 -7.03
CA ILE A 411 -3.25 -24.32 -7.44
C ILE A 411 -3.08 -23.42 -6.20
N VAL A 412 -3.96 -23.60 -5.21
CA VAL A 412 -3.86 -22.92 -3.90
C VAL A 412 -3.53 -23.96 -2.85
N VAL A 413 -2.57 -23.64 -1.98
CA VAL A 413 -2.20 -24.52 -0.86
C VAL A 413 -3.39 -24.72 0.08
N LYS A 414 -3.61 -25.95 0.54
CA LYS A 414 -4.67 -26.28 1.49
C LYS A 414 -4.49 -25.53 2.82
N GLY A 415 -5.58 -25.00 3.36
CA GLY A 415 -5.59 -24.31 4.65
C GLY A 415 -5.25 -25.21 5.84
N ASN A 416 -4.85 -24.57 6.94
CA ASN A 416 -4.46 -25.22 8.18
C ASN A 416 -5.60 -25.14 9.21
N VAL A 417 -6.33 -26.24 9.36
CA VAL A 417 -7.40 -26.37 10.36
C VAL A 417 -6.77 -26.87 11.65
N ALA A 418 -6.75 -26.01 12.67
CA ALA A 418 -6.25 -26.34 14.00
C ALA A 418 -7.06 -27.45 14.67
#